data_AF-A0A8S0FNU4-F1
#
_entry.id   AF-A0A8S0FNU4-F1
#
_cell.length_a   1.000
_cell.length_b   1.000
_cell.length_c   1.000
_cell.angle_alpha   90.00
_cell.angle_beta   90.00
_cell.angle_gamma   90.00
#
_symmetry.space_group_name_H-M   'P 1'
#
loop_
_entity.id
_entity.type
_entity.pdbx_description
1 polymer ?
#
loop_
_entity_poly.entity_id
_entity_poly.type
_entity_poly.pdbx_seq_one_letter_code
_entity_poly.pdbx_strand_id
1 'polypeptide(L)'
;MPRFAANLSMMFTEVPFIERFAAARKAGFDAVEFLFPYDYSPQQIQQQLVQNHLTLALFNTAPGFPGRLILMRENGDYPPFPDVSTKHAQTSTWHWNMHWRSIVNKSM
;
A
#
# COMPACT_ATOMS: atom_id res chain seq x y z
N MET A 1 -13.13 -22.82 1.74
CA MET A 1 -11.65 -22.91 1.62
C MET A 1 -11.06 -21.52 1.84
N PRO A 2 -9.84 -21.39 2.40
CA PRO A 2 -9.18 -20.11 2.59
C PRO A 2 -8.91 -19.42 1.24
N ARG A 3 -9.03 -18.09 1.22
CA ARG A 3 -8.67 -17.25 0.05
C ARG A 3 -7.27 -16.72 0.26
N PHE A 4 -6.35 -17.02 -0.65
CA PHE A 4 -4.97 -16.56 -0.58
C PHE A 4 -4.78 -15.24 -1.32
N ALA A 5 -3.94 -14.37 -0.78
CA ALA A 5 -3.46 -13.17 -1.45
C ALA A 5 -1.96 -13.31 -1.73
N ALA A 6 -1.52 -12.90 -2.92
CA ALA A 6 -0.10 -12.85 -3.23
C ALA A 6 0.53 -11.61 -2.60
N ASN A 7 1.62 -11.78 -1.85
CA ASN A 7 2.37 -10.67 -1.30
C ASN A 7 3.39 -10.16 -2.33
N LEU A 8 3.06 -9.08 -3.05
CA LEU A 8 3.87 -8.56 -4.16
C LEU A 8 5.17 -7.89 -3.71
N SER A 9 5.34 -7.64 -2.40
CA SER A 9 6.62 -7.19 -1.86
C SER A 9 7.64 -8.33 -1.73
N MET A 10 7.18 -9.57 -1.67
CA MET A 10 8.03 -10.76 -1.51
C MET A 10 8.00 -11.71 -2.71
N MET A 11 6.92 -11.72 -3.49
CA MET A 11 6.71 -12.59 -4.65
C MET A 11 6.83 -11.80 -5.95
N PHE A 12 7.17 -12.50 -7.04
CA PHE A 12 7.31 -11.94 -8.40
C PHE A 12 8.35 -10.81 -8.48
N THR A 13 9.41 -10.90 -7.67
CA THR A 13 10.43 -9.86 -7.57
C THR A 13 11.38 -9.80 -8.77
N GLU A 14 11.24 -10.77 -9.68
CA GLU A 14 11.94 -10.84 -10.96
C GLU A 14 11.48 -9.77 -11.95
N VAL A 15 10.33 -9.13 -11.70
CA VAL A 15 9.78 -8.03 -12.52
C VAL A 15 9.53 -6.76 -11.70
N PRO A 16 9.45 -5.57 -12.34
CA PRO A 16 9.09 -4.31 -11.70
C PRO A 16 7.75 -4.41 -10.95
N PHE A 17 7.60 -3.67 -9.84
CA PHE A 17 6.43 -3.79 -8.96
C PHE A 17 5.08 -3.69 -9.68
N ILE A 18 4.93 -2.76 -10.62
CA ILE A 18 3.68 -2.55 -11.34
C ILE A 18 3.28 -3.75 -12.22
N GLU A 19 4.26 -4.52 -12.70
CA GLU A 19 4.05 -5.71 -13.53
C GLU A 19 3.68 -6.95 -12.70
N ARG A 20 3.92 -6.91 -11.38
CA ARG A 20 3.66 -8.04 -10.48
C ARG A 20 2.18 -8.36 -10.32
N PHE A 21 1.30 -7.37 -10.55
CA PHE A 21 -0.15 -7.58 -10.54
C PHE A 21 -0.57 -8.57 -11.63
N ALA A 22 -0.07 -8.39 -12.85
CA ALA A 22 -0.33 -9.33 -13.94
C ALA A 22 0.29 -10.71 -13.68
N ALA A 23 1.49 -10.75 -13.09
CA ALA A 23 2.13 -12.01 -12.69
C ALA A 23 1.30 -12.78 -11.65
N ALA A 24 0.77 -12.08 -10.63
CA ALA A 24 -0.10 -12.68 -9.61
C ALA A 24 -1.40 -13.24 -10.21
N ARG A 25 -2.07 -12.49 -11.10
CA ARG A 25 -3.26 -12.97 -11.80
C ARG A 25 -2.95 -14.20 -12.66
N LYS A 26 -1.83 -14.19 -13.39
CA LYS A 26 -1.39 -15.32 -14.21
C LYS A 26 -1.09 -16.57 -13.37
N ALA A 27 -0.61 -16.39 -12.14
CA ALA A 27 -0.38 -17.47 -11.18
C ALA A 27 -1.67 -17.97 -10.50
N GLY A 28 -2.83 -17.38 -10.80
CA GLY A 28 -4.14 -17.82 -10.30
C GLY A 28 -4.59 -17.16 -9.00
N PHE A 29 -3.95 -16.08 -8.55
CA PHE A 29 -4.43 -15.32 -7.40
C PHE A 29 -5.58 -14.39 -7.79
N ASP A 30 -6.55 -14.28 -6.89
CA ASP A 30 -7.66 -13.32 -6.99
C ASP A 30 -7.46 -12.09 -6.08
N ALA A 31 -6.42 -12.11 -5.23
CA ALA A 31 -6.12 -11.03 -4.30
C ALA A 31 -4.61 -10.80 -4.17
N VAL A 32 -4.25 -9.57 -3.81
CA VAL A 32 -2.87 -9.15 -3.59
C VAL A 32 -2.73 -8.31 -2.33
N GLU A 33 -1.54 -8.33 -1.76
CA GLU A 33 -1.10 -7.43 -0.71
C GLU A 33 0.33 -6.96 -0.96
N PHE A 34 0.73 -5.84 -0.38
CA PHE A 34 2.09 -5.30 -0.48
C PHE A 34 2.34 -4.28 0.63
N LEU A 35 3.60 -4.04 0.98
CA LEU A 35 3.93 -3.19 2.12
C LEU A 35 3.69 -1.70 1.82
N PHE A 36 4.42 -1.12 0.88
CA PHE A 36 4.48 0.33 0.70
C PHE A 36 4.33 0.72 -0.78
N PRO A 37 3.15 1.20 -1.22
CA PRO A 37 2.90 1.55 -2.62
C PRO A 37 3.22 3.01 -2.97
N TYR A 38 3.86 3.76 -2.08
CA TYR A 38 3.86 5.22 -2.10
C TYR A 38 4.70 5.88 -3.19
N ASP A 39 5.50 5.11 -3.91
CA ASP A 39 6.20 5.56 -5.12
C ASP A 39 5.27 5.60 -6.35
N TYR A 40 4.06 5.05 -6.24
CA TYR A 40 3.04 5.02 -7.28
C TYR A 40 1.86 5.91 -6.88
N SER A 41 1.09 6.39 -7.87
CA SER A 41 -0.18 7.04 -7.59
C SER A 41 -1.27 6.00 -7.25
N PRO A 42 -2.29 6.35 -6.47
CA PRO A 42 -3.38 5.42 -6.17
C PRO A 42 -4.13 4.99 -7.44
N GLN A 43 -4.19 5.86 -8.46
CA GLN A 43 -4.80 5.56 -9.76
C GLN A 43 -4.01 4.51 -10.54
N GLN A 44 -2.68 4.55 -10.50
CA GLN A 44 -1.84 3.53 -11.14
C GLN A 44 -2.11 2.15 -10.52
N ILE A 45 -2.20 2.09 -9.18
CA ILE A 45 -2.51 0.84 -8.47
C ILE A 45 -3.94 0.37 -8.76
N GLN A 46 -4.91 1.27 -8.73
CA GLN A 46 -6.30 0.97 -9.04
C GLN A 46 -6.44 0.40 -10.46
N GLN A 47 -5.76 0.99 -11.44
CA GLN A 47 -5.76 0.48 -12.81
C GLN A 47 -5.24 -0.95 -12.89
N GLN A 48 -4.15 -1.27 -12.19
CA GLN A 48 -3.64 -2.64 -12.16
C GLN A 48 -4.60 -3.62 -11.49
N LEU A 49 -5.27 -3.23 -10.41
CA LEU A 49 -6.25 -4.08 -9.73
C LEU A 49 -7.45 -4.38 -10.64
N VAL A 50 -7.97 -3.36 -11.34
CA VAL A 50 -9.09 -3.51 -12.28
C VAL A 50 -8.70 -4.35 -13.49
N GLN A 51 -7.58 -4.01 -14.15
CA GLN A 51 -7.10 -4.71 -15.36
C GLN A 51 -6.82 -6.19 -15.11
N ASN A 52 -6.35 -6.53 -13.92
CA ASN A 52 -6.00 -7.90 -13.56
C ASN A 52 -7.05 -8.61 -12.69
N HIS A 53 -8.23 -8.02 -12.50
CA HIS A 53 -9.31 -8.61 -11.68
C HIS A 53 -8.84 -9.05 -10.28
N LEU A 54 -8.09 -8.19 -9.60
CA LEU A 54 -7.50 -8.46 -8.29
C LEU A 54 -8.16 -7.63 -7.20
N THR A 55 -8.41 -8.26 -6.06
CA THR A 55 -8.78 -7.57 -4.81
C THR A 55 -7.53 -7.14 -4.04
N LEU A 56 -7.49 -5.90 -3.55
CA LEU A 56 -6.45 -5.47 -2.61
C LEU A 56 -6.81 -5.93 -1.20
N ALA A 57 -6.08 -6.90 -0.66
CA ALA A 57 -6.30 -7.43 0.67
C ALA A 57 -5.69 -6.53 1.76
N LEU A 58 -4.44 -6.08 1.57
CA LEU A 58 -3.71 -5.31 2.57
C LEU A 58 -2.60 -4.46 1.97
N PHE A 59 -2.37 -3.30 2.58
CA PHE A 59 -1.11 -2.56 2.50
C PHE A 59 -0.83 -1.82 3.79
N ASN A 60 0.44 -1.46 4.03
CA ASN A 60 0.86 -0.78 5.25
C ASN A 60 0.82 0.74 5.10
N THR A 61 0.71 1.41 6.25
CA THR A 61 1.01 2.84 6.38
C THR A 61 2.48 3.13 6.06
N ALA A 62 2.84 4.38 5.76
CA ALA A 62 4.22 4.80 5.55
C ALA A 62 5.14 4.28 6.68
N PRO A 63 6.31 3.70 6.36
CA PRO A 63 7.16 3.04 7.36
C PRO A 63 7.80 4.02 8.35
N GLY A 64 7.73 5.33 8.07
CA GLY A 64 8.46 6.37 8.78
C GLY A 64 9.81 6.66 8.12
N PHE A 65 10.75 7.16 8.92
CA PHE A 65 12.10 7.48 8.44
C PHE A 65 12.98 6.23 8.28
N PRO A 66 13.96 6.24 7.36
CA PRO A 66 14.93 5.17 7.22
C PRO A 66 15.59 4.81 8.56
N GLY A 67 15.62 3.53 8.91
CA GLY A 67 16.19 3.03 10.17
C GLY A 67 15.25 3.14 11.39
N ARG A 68 14.02 3.63 11.23
CA ARG A 68 13.03 3.70 12.32
C ARG A 68 11.66 3.23 11.86
N LEU A 69 11.30 1.99 12.18
CA LEU A 69 9.93 1.51 12.07
C LEU A 69 9.08 2.25 13.10
N ILE A 70 8.10 3.03 12.65
CA ILE A 70 7.18 3.70 13.56
C ILE A 70 6.16 2.68 14.06
N LEU A 71 6.25 2.31 15.32
CA LEU A 71 5.18 1.60 16.01
C LEU A 71 4.14 2.62 16.46
N MET A 72 2.88 2.36 16.11
CA MET A 72 1.74 3.05 16.70
C MET A 72 1.82 2.85 18.22
N ARG A 73 2.09 3.90 18.98
CA ARG A 73 1.97 3.85 20.45
C ARG A 73 0.48 3.92 20.79
N GLU A 74 0.07 3.22 21.84
CA GLU A 74 -1.32 3.09 22.31
C GLU A 74 -2.06 4.44 22.44
N ASN A 75 -1.33 5.53 22.66
CA ASN A 75 -1.87 6.87 22.90
C ASN A 75 -1.79 7.84 21.70
N GLY A 76 -1.41 7.36 20.51
CA GLY A 76 -1.32 8.21 19.31
C GLY A 76 -0.15 9.21 19.30
N ASP A 77 0.73 9.17 20.30
CA ASP A 77 1.92 10.02 20.39
C ASP A 77 3.02 9.53 19.45
N TYR A 78 3.17 10.21 18.32
CA TYR A 78 4.29 10.05 17.40
C TYR A 78 5.45 10.94 17.84
N PRO A 79 6.71 10.45 17.87
CA PRO A 79 7.84 11.34 18.11
C PRO A 79 7.87 12.46 17.06
N PRO A 80 8.15 13.71 17.45
CA PRO A 80 8.25 14.82 16.50
C PRO A 80 9.36 14.52 15.49
N PHE A 81 9.03 14.64 14.21
CA PHE A 81 9.98 14.49 13.12
C PHE A 81 10.92 15.70 13.10
N PRO A 82 12.25 15.53 12.99
CA PRO A 82 13.16 16.66 12.80
C PRO A 82 12.97 17.19 11.37
N ASP A 83 12.32 18.35 11.30
CA ASP A 83 12.17 19.28 10.18
C ASP A 83 12.27 18.73 8.75
N VAL A 84 11.10 18.53 8.15
CA VAL A 84 10.83 18.97 6.77
C VAL A 84 9.44 19.59 6.75
N SER A 85 9.30 20.89 7.05
CA SER A 85 8.18 21.76 6.66
C SER A 85 6.70 21.29 6.81
N THR A 86 6.38 20.23 7.55
CA THR A 86 5.05 19.62 7.54
C THR A 86 4.47 19.42 8.94
N LYS A 87 4.01 20.51 9.56
CA LYS A 87 2.93 20.42 10.57
C LYS A 87 1.62 19.89 9.98
N HIS A 88 1.52 19.79 8.65
CA HIS A 88 0.41 19.17 7.92
C HIS A 88 0.58 17.65 7.72
N ALA A 89 1.74 17.02 8.02
CA ALA A 89 2.01 15.63 7.65
C ALA A 89 1.28 14.57 8.52
N GLN A 90 1.01 14.84 9.80
CA GLN A 90 0.46 13.81 10.69
C GLN A 90 -1.04 13.62 10.50
N THR A 91 -1.79 14.71 10.36
CA THR A 91 -3.19 14.64 9.90
C THR A 91 -3.25 14.29 8.42
N SER A 92 -2.31 14.74 7.58
CA SER A 92 -2.33 14.35 6.17
C SER A 92 -2.09 12.87 5.99
N THR A 93 -1.16 12.19 6.66
CA THR A 93 -0.90 10.75 6.37
C THR A 93 -2.12 9.88 6.64
N TRP A 94 -2.90 10.17 7.70
CA TRP A 94 -4.18 9.50 7.96
C TRP A 94 -5.25 9.85 6.93
N HIS A 95 -5.48 11.14 6.67
CA HIS A 95 -6.45 11.57 5.65
C HIS A 95 -6.06 11.13 4.24
N TRP A 96 -4.77 11.03 3.97
CA TRP A 96 -4.14 10.61 2.72
C TRP A 96 -4.23 9.09 2.57
N ASN A 97 -4.06 8.31 3.64
CA ASN A 97 -4.39 6.88 3.63
C ASN A 97 -5.90 6.63 3.45
N MET A 98 -6.77 7.44 4.05
CA MET A 98 -8.21 7.35 3.82
C MET A 98 -8.58 7.74 2.38
N HIS A 99 -7.98 8.80 1.85
CA HIS A 99 -8.16 9.23 0.46
C HIS A 99 -7.64 8.18 -0.52
N TRP A 100 -6.47 7.61 -0.23
CA TRP A 100 -5.86 6.53 -0.98
C TRP A 100 -6.76 5.29 -1.03
N ARG A 101 -7.24 4.83 0.14
CA ARG A 101 -8.23 3.75 0.23
C ARG A 101 -9.51 4.08 -0.53
N SER A 102 -9.97 5.33 -0.46
CA SER A 102 -11.15 5.78 -1.19
C SER A 102 -10.95 5.69 -2.70
N ILE A 103 -9.77 6.05 -3.23
CA ILE A 103 -9.49 5.95 -4.65
C ILE A 103 -9.42 4.48 -5.06
N VAL A 104 -8.64 3.66 -4.35
CA VAL A 104 -8.42 2.27 -4.73
C VAL A 104 -9.70 1.42 -4.65
N ASN A 105 -10.58 1.68 -3.68
CA ASN A 105 -11.79 0.87 -3.46
C ASN A 105 -13.03 1.36 -4.24
N LYS A 106 -12.99 2.52 -4.92
CA LYS A 106 -14.15 3.10 -5.61
C LYS A 106 -14.58 2.37 -6.89
N SER A 107 -13.91 1.27 -7.27
CA SER A 107 -14.16 0.59 -8.56
C SER A 107 -14.07 -0.94 -8.49
N MET A 108 -14.18 -1.52 -7.30
CA MET A 108 -14.39 -2.96 -7.11
C MET A 108 -15.86 -3.28 -6.92
#